data_AF-A0A3B9ACA9-F1
#
_entry.id   AF-A0A3B9ACA9-F1
#
_cell.length_a   1.000
_cell.length_b   1.000
_cell.length_c   1.000
_cell.angle_alpha   90.00
_cell.angle_beta   90.00
_cell.angle_gamma   90.00
#
_symmetry.space_group_name_H-M   'P 1'
#
loop_
_entity.id
_entity.type
_entity.pdbx_description
1 polymer ?
#
loop_
_entity_poly.entity_id
_entity_poly.type
_entity_poly.pdbx_seq_one_letter_code
_entity_poly.pdbx_strand_id
1 'polypeptide(L)' 'FEVDEAALGLICDAGYDPVYGARPLKRAIQNLLENPLAQAVLAG' A
#
# COMPACT_ATOMS: atom_id res chain seq x y z
N PHE A 1 13.68 11.60 2.60
CA PHE A 1 12.61 10.82 1.95
C PHE A 1 11.40 10.93 2.85
N GLU A 2 10.44 11.73 2.44
CA GLU A 2 9.18 11.91 3.16
C GLU A 2 8.08 11.36 2.25
N VAL A 3 7.10 10.69 2.83
CA VAL A 3 5.96 10.12 2.11
C VAL A 3 4.80 11.08 2.27
N ASP A 4 4.11 11.40 1.18
CA ASP A 4 2.94 12.26 1.22
C ASP A 4 1.87 11.72 2.19
N GLU A 5 1.30 12.61 2.99
CA GLU A 5 0.27 12.26 3.98
C GLU A 5 -0.97 11.64 3.31
N ALA A 6 -1.33 12.12 2.12
CA ALA A 6 -2.42 11.55 1.32
C ALA A 6 -2.13 10.10 0.90
N ALA A 7 -0.88 9.77 0.58
CA ALA A 7 -0.48 8.41 0.22
C ALA A 7 -0.54 7.48 1.45
N LEU A 8 -0.10 7.98 2.61
CA LEU A 8 -0.24 7.28 3.89
C LEU A 8 -1.71 7.01 4.22
N GLY A 9 -2.59 8.01 4.08
CA GLY A 9 -4.03 7.86 4.28
C GLY A 9 -4.64 6.77 3.40
N LEU A 10 -4.32 6.78 2.10
CA LEU A 10 -4.78 5.77 1.16
C LEU A 10 -4.39 4.34 1.54
N ILE A 11 -3.14 4.13 1.98
CA ILE A 11 -2.66 2.82 2.39
C ILE A 11 -3.30 2.38 3.71
N CYS A 12 -3.47 3.31 4.66
CA CYS A 12 -4.16 3.03 5.93
C CYS A 12 -5.62 2.64 5.70
N ASP A 13 -6.36 3.39 4.88
CA ASP A 13 -7.76 3.12 4.57
C ASP A 13 -7.93 1.75 3.87
N ALA A 14 -7.02 1.42 2.95
CA ALA A 14 -7.05 0.12 2.26
C ALA A 14 -6.56 -1.05 3.12
N GLY A 15 -5.75 -0.78 4.14
CA GLY A 15 -5.07 -1.76 4.98
C GLY A 15 -5.67 -1.96 6.37
N TYR A 16 -6.67 -1.17 6.74
CA TYR A 16 -7.38 -1.24 8.01
C TYR A 16 -8.70 -1.98 7.86
N ASP A 17 -8.91 -2.96 8.72
CA ASP A 17 -10.20 -3.62 8.87
C ASP A 17 -10.65 -3.52 10.34
N PRO A 18 -11.90 -3.16 10.66
CA PRO A 18 -12.35 -3.01 12.05
C PRO A 18 -12.23 -4.29 12.90
N VAL A 19 -12.34 -5.47 12.28
CA VAL A 19 -12.27 -6.78 12.96
C VAL A 19 -10.82 -7.23 13.09
N TYR A 20 -10.00 -6.98 12.06
CA TYR A 20 -8.62 -7.48 12.01
C TYR A 20 -7.55 -6.41 12.37
N GLY A 21 -7.93 -5.15 12.54
CA GLY A 21 -7.02 -4.02 12.67
C GLY A 21 -6.14 -3.83 11.44
N ALA A 22 -4.92 -3.34 11.62
CA ALA A 22 -3.95 -3.13 10.55
C ALA A 22 -3.28 -4.41 9.99
N ARG A 23 -3.79 -5.61 10.33
CA ARG A 23 -3.23 -6.87 9.81
C ARG A 23 -3.20 -6.94 8.27
N PRO A 24 -4.20 -6.41 7.53
CA PRO A 24 -4.15 -6.33 6.07
C PRO A 24 -3.16 -5.30 5.49
N LEU A 25 -2.57 -4.42 6.30
CA LEU A 25 -1.75 -3.29 5.84
C LEU A 25 -0.60 -3.72 4.93
N LYS A 26 0.09 -4.80 5.28
CA LYS A 26 1.17 -5.36 4.44
C LYS A 26 0.67 -5.71 3.03
N ARG A 27 -0.52 -6.29 2.93
CA ARG A 27 -1.13 -6.67 1.65
C ARG A 27 -1.57 -5.44 0.86
N ALA A 28 -2.08 -4.41 1.52
CA ALA A 28 -2.42 -3.15 0.88
C ALA A 28 -1.18 -2.48 0.25
N ILE A 29 -0.07 -2.40 1.00
CA ILE A 29 1.21 -1.89 0.48
C ILE A 29 1.67 -2.71 -0.73
N GLN A 30 1.65 -4.03 -0.62
CA GLN A 30 2.03 -4.92 -1.72
C GLN A 30 1.21 -4.68 -2.99
N ASN A 31 -0.11 -4.63 -2.86
CA ASN A 31 -1.01 -4.51 -4.01
C ASN A 31 -1.01 -3.11 -4.64
N LEU A 32 -0.92 -2.07 -3.83
CA LEU A 32 -1.06 -0.68 -4.28
C LEU A 32 0.28 -0.05 -4.68
N LEU A 33 1.40 -0.56 -4.16
CA LEU A 33 2.72 0.02 -4.38
C LEU A 33 3.72 -0.98 -4.95
N GLU A 34 4.00 -2.08 -4.23
CA GLU A 34 5.11 -2.97 -4.61
C GLU A 34 4.84 -3.70 -5.94
N ASN A 35 3.64 -4.24 -6.15
CA ASN A 35 3.28 -4.98 -7.36
C ASN A 35 3.27 -4.08 -8.61
N PRO A 36 2.61 -2.89 -8.62
CA PRO A 36 2.68 -1.98 -9.76
C PRO A 36 4.11 -1.51 -10.04
N LEU A 37 4.89 -1.24 -9.00
CA LEU A 37 6.29 -0.84 -9.15
C LEU A 37 7.12 -1.95 -9.81
N ALA A 38 6.97 -3.19 -9.35
CA ALA A 38 7.65 -4.34 -9.93
C ALA A 38 7.28 -4.52 -11.41
N GLN A 39 5.99 -4.38 -11.76
CA GLN A 39 5.53 -4.43 -13.14
C GLN A 39 6.12 -3.32 -14.01
N ALA A 40 6.16 -2.09 -13.50
CA ALA A 40 6.75 -0.95 -14.21
C ALA A 40 8.25 -1.15 -14.47
N VAL A 41 8.97 -1.72 -13.50
CA VAL A 41 10.39 -2.07 -13.66
C VAL A 41 10.59 -3.18 -14.71
N LEU A 42 9.73 -4.20 -14.72
CA LEU A 42 9.79 -5.31 -15.69
C LEU A 42 9.36 -4.91 -17.11
N ALA A 43 8.60 -3.83 -17.27
CA ALA A 43 8.14 -3.33 -18.56
C ALA A 43 9.16 -2.42 -19.26
N GLY A 44 10.30 -2.11 -18.61
CA GLY A 44 11.46 -1.46 -19.21
C GLY A 44 12.43 -2.45 -19.86
#